data_AF-A0A947HIK1-F1
#
_entry.id   AF-A0A947HIK1-F1
#
_cell.length_a   1.000
_cell.length_b   1.000
_cell.length_c   1.000
_cell.angle_alpha   90.00
_cell.angle_beta   90.00
_cell.angle_gamma   90.00
#
_symmetry.space_group_name_H-M   'P 1'
#
loop_
_entity.id
_entity.type
_entity.pdbx_description
1 polymer ?
#
loop_
_entity_poly.entity_id
_entity_poly.type
_entity_poly.pdbx_seq_one_letter_code
_entity_poly.pdbx_strand_id
1 'polypeptide(L)'
;MQTQGTNYQSEFARKYFSAGEATGEAKGKAEGKAEGKAEGERVGAINAYHSAVVELLYARGLTPTPSQLARLNADADPESLRDTIRRAALASTLDDVFGPAEG
;
A
#
# COMPACT_ATOMS: atom_id res chain seq x y z
N MET A 1 38.16 -48.58 30.39
CA MET A 1 36.86 -47.93 30.66
C MET A 1 36.51 -47.07 29.45
N GLN A 2 35.55 -47.48 28.63
CA GLN A 2 35.01 -46.63 27.55
C GLN A 2 33.65 -46.14 28.01
N THR A 3 33.54 -44.86 28.32
CA THR A 3 32.28 -44.20 28.66
C THR A 3 31.47 -44.01 27.38
N GLN A 4 30.49 -44.88 27.17
CA GLN A 4 29.38 -44.60 26.25
C GLN A 4 28.38 -43.68 26.95
N GLY A 5 27.93 -42.65 26.23
CA GLY A 5 26.94 -41.67 26.69
C GLY A 5 27.53 -40.27 26.53
N THR A 6 27.08 -39.42 25.60
CA THR A 6 25.68 -39.09 25.33
C THR A 6 25.50 -38.62 23.89
N ASN A 7 25.19 -39.55 22.98
CA ASN A 7 24.69 -39.24 21.63
C ASN A 7 23.21 -38.79 21.64
N TYR A 8 22.76 -38.21 22.75
CA TYR A 8 21.38 -37.77 23.00
C TYR A 8 21.08 -36.40 22.36
N GLN A 9 22.12 -35.70 21.90
CA GLN A 9 22.04 -34.39 21.26
C GLN A 9 21.64 -34.46 19.76
N SER A 10 21.51 -35.64 19.15
CA SER A 10 21.57 -35.75 17.68
C SER A 10 20.22 -35.70 16.97
N GLU A 11 19.18 -36.40 17.44
CA GLU A 11 17.94 -36.55 16.65
C GLU A 11 16.85 -35.54 17.04
N PHE A 12 16.64 -35.32 18.33
CA PHE A 12 15.69 -34.32 18.81
C PHE A 12 16.13 -32.91 18.42
N ALA A 13 17.40 -32.54 18.62
CA ALA A 13 17.89 -31.21 18.24
C ALA A 13 17.81 -30.97 16.73
N ARG A 14 18.16 -31.95 15.89
CA ARG A 14 17.98 -31.85 14.43
C ARG A 14 16.52 -31.72 14.03
N LYS A 15 15.61 -32.49 14.63
CA LYS A 15 14.18 -32.43 14.33
C LYS A 15 13.57 -31.08 14.72
N TYR A 16 13.92 -30.53 15.89
CA TYR A 16 13.43 -29.21 16.31
C TYR A 16 14.09 -28.07 15.55
N PHE A 17 15.37 -28.17 15.18
CA PHE A 17 16.06 -27.17 14.36
C PHE A 17 15.47 -27.11 12.94
N SER A 18 15.32 -28.25 12.27
CA SER A 18 14.69 -28.32 10.94
C SER A 18 13.23 -27.90 10.94
N ALA A 19 12.45 -28.30 11.96
CA ALA A 19 11.08 -27.83 12.12
C ALA A 19 11.02 -26.31 12.40
N GLY A 20 11.97 -25.78 13.17
CA GLY A 20 12.09 -24.36 13.47
C GLY A 20 12.44 -23.54 12.21
N GLU A 21 13.40 -24.02 11.41
CA GLU A 21 13.81 -23.40 10.14
C GLU A 21 12.65 -23.39 9.12
N ALA A 22 11.99 -24.54 8.93
CA ALA A 22 10.83 -24.64 8.04
C ALA A 22 9.66 -23.74 8.48
N THR A 23 9.41 -23.67 9.80
CA THR A 23 8.38 -22.78 10.35
C THR A 23 8.76 -21.31 10.19
N GLY A 24 10.04 -20.97 10.38
CA GLY A 24 10.57 -19.62 10.20
C GLY A 24 10.46 -19.16 8.74
N GLU A 25 10.87 -19.99 7.78
CA GLU A 25 10.76 -19.69 6.35
C GLU A 25 9.30 -19.55 5.91
N ALA A 26 8.42 -20.46 6.36
CA ALA A 26 7.00 -20.40 6.05
C ALA A 26 6.35 -19.12 6.60
N LYS A 27 6.67 -18.74 7.84
CA LYS A 27 6.18 -17.48 8.45
C LYS A 27 6.71 -16.26 7.71
N GLY A 28 8.01 -16.17 7.47
CA GLY A 28 8.61 -15.03 6.78
C GLY A 28 8.06 -14.86 5.35
N LYS A 29 7.83 -15.96 4.63
CA LYS A 29 7.20 -15.90 3.30
C LYS A 29 5.73 -15.49 3.36
N ALA A 30 4.98 -15.94 4.36
CA ALA A 30 3.59 -15.55 4.56
C ALA A 30 3.46 -14.07 4.92
N GLU A 31 4.28 -13.60 5.86
CA GLU A 31 4.34 -12.19 6.30
C GLU A 31 4.74 -11.28 5.13
N GLY A 32 5.85 -11.56 4.45
CA GLY A 32 6.30 -10.75 3.32
C GLY A 32 5.29 -10.71 2.15
N LYS A 33 4.58 -11.82 1.88
CA LYS A 33 3.51 -11.83 0.87
C LYS A 33 2.30 -11.00 1.30
N ALA A 34 1.92 -11.07 2.58
CA ALA A 34 0.79 -10.31 3.11
C ALA A 34 1.09 -8.81 3.09
N GLU A 35 2.26 -8.39 3.57
CA GLU A 35 2.70 -7.00 3.56
C GLU A 35 2.81 -6.45 2.13
N GLY A 36 3.47 -7.18 1.23
CA GLY A 36 3.62 -6.76 -0.16
C GLY A 36 2.29 -6.64 -0.89
N LYS A 37 1.32 -7.53 -0.61
CA LYS A 37 -0.02 -7.44 -1.17
C LYS A 37 -0.78 -6.23 -0.64
N ALA A 38 -0.75 -5.99 0.67
CA ALA A 38 -1.43 -4.86 1.29
C ALA A 38 -0.88 -3.52 0.77
N GLU A 39 0.45 -3.39 0.68
CA GLU A 39 1.08 -2.18 0.14
C GLU A 39 0.75 -1.99 -1.35
N GLY A 40 0.77 -3.06 -2.14
CA GLY A 40 0.40 -3.02 -3.55
C GLY A 40 -1.05 -2.58 -3.77
N GLU A 41 -1.99 -3.12 -2.98
CA GLU A 41 -3.40 -2.72 -3.02
C GLU A 41 -3.59 -1.25 -2.62
N ARG A 42 -2.87 -0.79 -1.60
CA ARG A 42 -2.91 0.61 -1.14
C ARG A 42 -2.41 1.58 -2.22
N VAL A 43 -1.23 1.32 -2.77
CA VAL A 43 -0.64 2.15 -3.84
C VAL A 43 -1.51 2.11 -5.10
N GLY A 44 -2.05 0.94 -5.45
CA GLY A 44 -2.98 0.79 -6.56
C GLY A 44 -4.24 1.62 -6.40
N ALA A 45 -4.84 1.62 -5.21
CA ALA A 45 -6.03 2.42 -4.91
C ALA A 45 -5.77 3.93 -5.01
N ILE A 46 -4.65 4.41 -4.48
CA ILE A 46 -4.24 5.82 -4.56
C ILE A 46 -4.12 6.26 -6.02
N ASN A 47 -3.38 5.49 -6.83
CA ASN A 47 -3.22 5.78 -8.25
C ASN A 47 -4.56 5.80 -9.00
N ALA A 48 -5.44 4.83 -8.71
CA ALA A 48 -6.77 4.78 -9.31
C ALA A 48 -7.62 6.01 -8.93
N TYR A 49 -7.53 6.48 -7.68
CA TYR A 49 -8.26 7.66 -7.25
C TYR A 49 -7.72 8.95 -7.87
N HIS A 50 -6.40 9.10 -8.02
CA HIS A 50 -5.83 10.21 -8.77
C HIS A 50 -6.40 10.27 -10.20
N SER A 51 -6.37 9.15 -10.92
CA SER A 51 -6.92 9.07 -12.28
C SER A 51 -8.41 9.41 -12.30
N ALA A 52 -9.19 8.89 -11.36
CA ALA A 52 -10.63 9.16 -11.28
C ALA A 52 -10.94 10.65 -11.06
N VAL A 53 -10.20 11.34 -10.18
CA VAL A 53 -10.36 12.79 -9.99
C VAL A 53 -10.10 13.53 -11.30
N VAL A 54 -9.01 13.21 -11.99
CA VAL A 54 -8.63 13.87 -13.24
C VAL A 54 -9.67 13.64 -14.33
N GLU A 55 -10.14 12.39 -14.49
CA GLU A 55 -11.18 12.05 -15.47
C GLU A 55 -12.50 12.77 -15.19
N LEU A 56 -12.92 12.85 -13.91
CA LEU A 56 -14.13 13.57 -13.53
C LEU A 56 -14.02 15.07 -13.84
N LEU A 57 -12.88 15.69 -13.54
CA LEU A 57 -12.65 17.10 -13.84
C LEU A 57 -12.77 17.36 -15.34
N TYR A 58 -12.13 16.54 -16.17
CA TYR A 58 -12.27 16.66 -17.63
C TYR A 58 -13.70 16.42 -18.12
N ALA A 59 -14.40 15.43 -17.56
CA ALA A 59 -15.80 15.18 -17.87
C ALA A 59 -16.72 16.37 -17.49
N ARG A 60 -16.34 17.13 -16.45
CA ARG A 60 -16.99 18.40 -16.09
C ARG A 60 -16.56 19.60 -16.94
N GLY A 61 -15.62 19.43 -17.87
CA GLY A 61 -15.04 20.51 -18.66
C GLY A 61 -14.05 21.38 -17.88
N LEU A 62 -13.58 20.91 -16.72
CA LEU A 62 -12.59 21.58 -15.88
C LEU A 62 -11.20 21.04 -16.23
N THR A 63 -10.28 21.92 -16.59
CA THR A 63 -8.90 21.54 -16.94
C THR A 63 -7.95 21.92 -15.81
N PRO A 64 -7.45 20.95 -15.01
CA PRO A 64 -6.56 21.23 -13.90
C PRO A 64 -5.21 21.75 -14.39
N THR A 65 -4.61 22.68 -13.65
CA THR A 65 -3.27 23.17 -13.94
C THR A 65 -2.19 22.14 -13.56
N PRO A 66 -0.96 22.24 -14.09
CA PRO A 66 0.13 21.36 -13.68
C PRO A 66 0.41 21.39 -12.17
N SER A 67 0.24 22.54 -11.51
CA SER A 67 0.42 22.65 -10.05
C SER A 67 -0.69 21.93 -9.28
N GLN A 68 -1.94 21.99 -9.76
CA GLN A 68 -3.05 21.23 -9.17
C GLN A 68 -2.86 19.72 -9.34
N LEU A 69 -2.40 19.28 -10.52
CA LEU A 69 -2.06 17.86 -10.74
C LEU A 69 -0.90 17.41 -9.85
N ALA A 70 0.12 18.24 -9.66
CA ALA A 70 1.23 17.94 -8.76
C ALA A 70 0.76 17.82 -7.30
N ARG A 71 -0.12 18.71 -6.83
CA ARG A 71 -0.73 18.63 -5.49
C ARG A 71 -1.57 17.37 -5.34
N LEU A 72 -2.39 17.03 -6.33
CA LEU A 72 -3.20 15.82 -6.34
C LEU A 72 -2.29 14.58 -6.24
N ASN A 73 -1.28 14.45 -7.09
CA ASN A 73 -0.37 13.30 -7.11
C ASN A 73 0.52 13.18 -5.85
N ALA A 74 0.66 14.26 -5.07
CA ALA A 74 1.37 14.22 -3.79
C ALA A 74 0.49 13.74 -2.63
N ASP A 75 -0.83 13.68 -2.81
CA ASP A 75 -1.76 13.18 -1.79
C ASP A 75 -1.73 11.65 -1.73
N ALA A 76 -1.20 11.10 -0.64
CA ALA A 76 -1.11 9.67 -0.43
C ALA A 76 -2.21 9.13 0.49
N ASP A 77 -3.22 9.93 0.85
CA ASP A 77 -4.34 9.52 1.69
C ASP A 77 -5.55 9.08 0.83
N PRO A 78 -5.91 7.79 0.82
CA PRO A 78 -7.04 7.29 0.06
C PRO A 78 -8.38 7.95 0.42
N GLU A 79 -8.60 8.33 1.68
CA GLU A 79 -9.88 8.91 2.10
C GLU A 79 -10.01 10.37 1.66
N SER A 80 -8.95 11.18 1.83
CA SER A 80 -8.85 12.52 1.22
C SER A 80 -9.11 12.47 -0.30
N LEU A 81 -8.55 11.49 -1.00
CA LEU A 81 -8.77 11.32 -2.44
C LEU A 81 -10.23 10.96 -2.77
N ARG A 82 -10.89 10.09 -2.00
CA ARG A 82 -12.32 9.80 -2.17
C ARG A 82 -13.19 11.05 -1.98
N ASP A 83 -12.89 11.88 -0.99
CA ASP A 83 -13.60 13.15 -0.79
C ASP A 83 -13.37 14.11 -1.94
N THR A 84 -12.15 14.11 -2.50
CA THR A 84 -11.81 14.88 -3.70
C THR A 84 -12.57 14.39 -4.93
N ILE A 85 -12.76 13.08 -5.10
CA ILE A 85 -13.62 12.50 -6.14
C ILE A 85 -15.06 13.02 -6.02
N ARG A 86 -15.62 13.03 -4.79
CA ARG A 86 -16.98 13.53 -4.55
C ARG A 86 -17.12 15.01 -4.89
N ARG A 87 -16.12 15.82 -4.53
CA ARG A 87 -16.08 17.25 -4.88
C ARG A 87 -15.98 17.44 -6.40
N ALA A 88 -15.06 16.75 -7.07
CA ALA A 88 -14.91 16.81 -8.53
C ALA A 88 -16.18 16.41 -9.27
N ALA A 89 -16.92 15.43 -8.78
CA ALA A 89 -18.19 15.01 -9.36
C ALA A 89 -19.27 16.09 -9.32
N LEU A 90 -19.20 17.05 -8.39
CA LEU A 90 -20.20 18.11 -8.19
C LEU A 90 -19.70 19.51 -8.57
N ALA A 91 -18.39 19.66 -8.78
CA ALA A 91 -17.73 20.93 -9.02
C ALA A 91 -18.22 21.65 -10.28
N SER A 92 -18.32 22.98 -10.17
CA SER A 92 -18.50 23.90 -11.31
C SER A 92 -17.23 24.69 -11.60
N THR A 93 -16.28 24.71 -10.67
CA THR A 93 -14.98 25.36 -10.78
C THR A 93 -13.87 24.46 -10.23
N LEU A 94 -12.61 24.75 -10.57
CA LEU A 94 -11.47 24.04 -9.98
C LEU A 94 -11.30 24.35 -8.49
N ASP A 95 -11.71 25.54 -8.05
CA ASP A 95 -11.61 25.96 -6.65
C ASP A 95 -12.57 25.17 -5.74
N ASP A 96 -13.71 24.69 -6.27
CA ASP A 96 -14.62 23.78 -5.56
C ASP A 96 -13.93 22.47 -5.14
N VAL A 97 -12.83 22.10 -5.84
CA VAL A 97 -12.10 20.85 -5.65
C VAL A 97 -10.79 21.07 -4.91
N PHE A 98 -10.01 22.07 -5.32
CA PHE A 98 -8.66 22.30 -4.79
C PHE A 98 -8.58 23.41 -3.72
N GLY A 99 -9.69 24.11 -3.46
CA GLY A 99 -9.70 25.37 -2.73
C GLY A 99 -9.23 26.54 -3.60
N PRO A 100 -9.31 27.77 -3.11
CA PRO A 100 -8.86 28.94 -3.86
C PRO A 100 -7.38 28.80 -4.23
N ALA A 101 -7.03 29.18 -5.45
CA ALA A 101 -5.63 29.31 -5.84
C ALA A 101 -4.96 30.35 -4.93
N GLU A 102 -4.01 29.93 -4.09
CA GLU A 102 -3.15 30.89 -3.39
C GLU A 102 -2.37 31.67 -4.45
N GLY A 103 -2.61 32.98 -4.48
CA GLY A 103 -2.16 33.90 -5.52
C GLY A 103 -0.66 34.19 -5.52
#